data_AF-A0A845W844-F1
#
_entry.id   AF-A0A845W844-F1
#
_cell.length_a   1.000
_cell.length_b   1.000
_cell.length_c   1.000
_cell.angle_alpha   90.00
_cell.angle_beta   90.00
_cell.angle_gamma   90.00
#
_symmetry.space_group_name_H-M   'P 1'
#
loop_
_entity.id
_entity.type
_entity.pdbx_description
1 polymer ?
#
loop_
_entity_poly.entity_id
_entity_poly.type
_entity_poly.pdbx_seq_one_letter_code
_entity_poly.pdbx_strand_id
1 'polypeptide(L)' 'MKTLIVSSFDISGGAARAAYRLHQGFQSINIDSQILVQEKFSDDQTVIG' A
#
# COMPACT_ATOMS: atom_id res chain seq x y z
N MET A 1 9.31 -10.62 7.81
CA MET A 1 8.49 -9.63 8.56
C MET A 1 7.25 -9.38 7.72
N LYS A 2 6.06 -9.26 8.34
CA LYS A 2 4.81 -9.01 7.62
C LYS A 2 4.33 -7.60 7.94
N THR A 3 4.46 -6.69 6.98
CA THR A 3 4.19 -5.26 7.18
C THR A 3 2.80 -4.91 6.67
N LEU A 4 1.97 -4.29 7.50
CA LEU A 4 0.67 -3.75 7.09
C LEU A 4 0.69 -2.23 7.20
N ILE A 5 0.45 -1.54 6.08
CA ILE A 5 0.30 -0.08 6.05
C ILE A 5 -1.20 0.25 6.03
N VAL A 6 -1.64 1.19 6.87
CA VAL A 6 -3.04 1.65 6.88
C VAL A 6 -3.12 3.05 6.26
N SER A 7 -4.04 3.25 5.34
CA SER A 7 -4.28 4.52 4.64
C SER A 7 -5.77 4.69 4.32
N SER A 8 -6.26 5.91 4.10
CA SER A 8 -7.63 6.10 3.60
C SER A 8 -7.79 5.64 2.16
N PHE A 9 -6.77 5.92 1.34
CA PHE A 9 -6.72 5.59 -0.09
C PHE A 9 -5.39 4.91 -0.43
N ASP A 10 -5.34 4.17 -1.53
CA ASP A 10 -4.11 3.51 -2.01
C ASP A 10 -3.28 4.42 -2.92
N ILE A 11 -3.86 4.94 -4.01
CA ILE A 11 -3.16 5.72 -5.02
C ILE A 11 -3.72 7.14 -5.20
N SER A 12 -4.84 7.46 -4.54
CA SER A 12 -5.48 8.77 -4.61
C SER A 12 -4.97 9.73 -3.53
N GLY A 13 -4.36 10.84 -3.94
CA GLY A 13 -3.82 11.87 -3.05
C GLY A 13 -2.33 11.69 -2.69
N GLY A 14 -1.75 12.71 -2.05
CA GLY A 14 -0.30 12.75 -1.75
C GLY A 14 0.13 11.72 -0.72
N ALA A 15 -0.59 11.65 0.42
CA ALA A 15 -0.29 10.74 1.51
C ALA A 15 -0.42 9.26 1.10
N ALA A 16 -1.52 8.92 0.41
CA ALA A 16 -1.74 7.60 -0.16
C ALA A 16 -0.60 7.17 -1.08
N ARG A 17 -0.20 8.03 -2.03
CA ARG A 17 0.91 7.75 -2.94
C ARG A 17 2.25 7.59 -2.23
N ALA A 18 2.49 8.33 -1.13
CA ALA A 18 3.69 8.14 -0.32
C ALA A 18 3.69 6.77 0.37
N ALA A 19 2.56 6.38 0.98
CA ALA A 19 2.37 5.06 1.58
C ALA A 19 2.53 3.92 0.55
N TYR A 20 1.93 4.07 -0.63
CA TYR A 20 2.05 3.11 -1.73
C TYR A 20 3.49 2.96 -2.23
N ARG A 21 4.24 4.06 -2.36
CA ARG A 21 5.68 4.00 -2.72
C ARG A 21 6.52 3.31 -1.64
N LEU A 22 6.21 3.51 -0.37
CA LEU A 22 6.88 2.81 0.73
C LEU A 22 6.61 1.30 0.66
N HIS A 23 5.36 0.92 0.43
CA HIS A 23 4.96 -0.46 0.19
C HIS A 23 5.72 -1.10 -0.99
N GLN A 24 5.82 -0.41 -2.13
CA GLN A 24 6.62 -0.86 -3.29
C GLN A 24 8.12 -0.96 -2.95
N GLY A 25 8.64 -0.04 -2.14
CA GLY A 25 10.00 -0.09 -1.61
C GLY A 25 10.25 -1.37 -0.78
N PHE A 26 9.31 -1.74 0.10
CA PHE A 26 9.40 -3.00 0.85
C PHE A 26 9.37 -4.23 -0.07
N GLN A 27 8.47 -4.27 -1.04
CA GLN A 27 8.41 -5.37 -2.00
C GLN A 27 9.73 -5.50 -2.79
N SER A 28 10.34 -4.38 -3.18
CA SER A 28 11.61 -4.38 -3.94
C SER A 28 12.79 -5.01 -3.20
N ILE A 29 12.72 -5.08 -1.87
CA ILE A 29 13.71 -5.75 -1.01
C ILE A 29 13.18 -7.08 -0.44
N ASN A 30 12.17 -7.68 -1.09
CA ASN A 30 11.54 -8.96 -0.75
C ASN A 30 10.89 -9.00 0.65
N ILE A 31 10.42 -7.86 1.15
CA ILE A 31 9.60 -7.81 2.37
C ILE A 31 8.13 -7.92 1.98
N ASP A 32 7.43 -8.90 2.57
CA ASP A 32 5.97 -9.02 2.45
C ASP A 32 5.30 -7.81 3.08
N SER A 33 4.65 -7.02 2.24
CA SER A 33 3.95 -5.80 2.62
C SER A 33 2.55 -5.82 2.02
N GLN A 34 1.58 -5.35 2.79
CA GLN A 34 0.21 -5.15 2.36
C GLN A 34 -0.23 -3.74 2.74
N ILE A 35 -1.23 -3.21 2.04
CA ILE A 35 -1.89 -1.96 2.42
C ILE A 35 -3.36 -2.26 2.70
N LEU A 36 -3.88 -1.84 3.86
CA LEU A 36 -5.31 -1.82 4.14
C LEU A 36 -5.83 -0.41 3.92
N VAL A 37 -6.84 -0.27 3.05
CA VAL A 37 -7.44 1.01 2.70
C VAL A 37 -8.95 1.02 2.94
N GLN A 38 -9.51 2.22 3.05
CA GLN A 38 -10.97 2.40 3.14
C GLN A 38 -11.61 2.44 1.74
N GLU A 39 -10.98 3.13 0.79
CA GLU A 39 -11.40 3.14 -0.62
C GLU A 39 -10.20 2.75 -1.50
N LYS A 40 -10.38 1.70 -2.29
CA LYS A 40 -9.37 1.16 -3.20
C LYS A 40 -9.62 1.67 -4.62
N PHE A 41 -8.57 2.18 -5.27
CA PHE A 41 -8.61 2.67 -6.65
C PHE A 41 -7.65 1.93 -7.59
N SER A 42 -6.70 1.17 -7.06
CA SER A 42 -5.76 0.35 -7.82
C SER A 42 -6.27 -1.07 -8.01
N ASP A 43 -5.73 -1.77 -9.01
CA ASP A 43 -5.92 -3.21 -9.21
C ASP A 43 -4.87 -4.06 -8.45
N ASP A 44 -4.08 -3.43 -7.57
CA ASP A 44 -3.00 -4.11 -6.85
C ASP A 44 -3.57 -5.11 -5.85
N GLN A 45 -3.16 -6.38 -5.95
CA GLN A 45 -3.66 -7.46 -5.11
C GLN A 45 -3.09 -7.44 -3.70
N THR A 46 -1.98 -6.73 -3.46
CA THR A 46 -1.40 -6.54 -2.13
C THR A 46 -2.10 -5.41 -1.36
N VAL A 47 -2.97 -4.65 -2.01
CA VAL A 47 -3.85 -3.65 -1.42
C VAL A 47 -5.21 -4.28 -1.14
N ILE A 48 -5.64 -4.21 0.12
CA ILE A 48 -6.87 -4.77 0.65
C ILE A 48 -7.80 -3.60 1.00
N GLY A 49 -9.02 -3.60 0.49
CA GLY A 49 -10.00 -2.52 0.68
C GLY A 49 -11.08 -2.57 -0.39
#